data_AF-A0A2T5HZ54-F1
#
_entry.id   AF-A0A2T5HZ54-F1
#
_cell.length_a   1.000
_cell.length_b   1.000
_cell.length_c   1.000
_cell.angle_alpha   90.00
_cell.angle_beta   90.00
_cell.angle_gamma   90.00
#
_symmetry.space_group_name_H-M   'P 1'
#
loop_
_entity.id
_entity.type
_entity.pdbx_description
1 polymer ?
#
loop_
_entity_poly.entity_id
_entity_poly.type
_entity_poly.pdbx_seq_one_letter_code
_entity_poly.pdbx_strand_id
1 'polypeptide(L)'
;MISRKIFPLFSLFLLLVVSLQTAVAQELSRSTQSALGWLKKMAEAPRRHNYSGTFVYYADGHIETSRIVHKAGPTGEYEKIEVLDGLPRIVFRNNDEMQCYLPESKRIYTEKRWFRKFFPDILPLPLDNVDENYSVKEIGRERIADHECQVLSLTPRDSLRYGHKFWIDTATGVPVKVAVIDGNQIIEQFAFAQLEIDGDIPSSQLKPNQSLISGEWETTKLLTSILGEGELPWQVKSLPAGFRKLIEMKRNLTEKPALVDHIAVSDGLATVSVFIEPISKDAPSPVPGFFTSRGAINIYVRTLNDNKITTVGEVPLETIKLIGDSVVKKD
;
A
#
# COMPACT_ATOMS: atom_id res chain seq x y z
N MET A 1 -87.31 -37.06 1.93
CA MET A 1 -86.86 -36.12 2.99
C MET A 1 -85.61 -36.71 3.64
N ILE A 2 -84.64 -35.84 3.97
CA ILE A 2 -83.36 -36.08 4.68
C ILE A 2 -82.15 -36.40 3.79
N SER A 3 -81.52 -35.29 3.37
CA SER A 3 -80.08 -34.96 3.39
C SER A 3 -79.03 -36.07 3.35
N ARG A 4 -78.17 -36.03 2.32
CA ARG A 4 -76.73 -36.27 2.43
C ARG A 4 -75.99 -35.56 1.29
N LYS A 5 -75.26 -34.49 1.63
CA LYS A 5 -74.30 -33.83 0.74
C LYS A 5 -72.97 -34.58 0.79
N ILE A 6 -72.41 -34.92 -0.36
CA ILE A 6 -71.01 -35.37 -0.51
C ILE A 6 -70.36 -34.40 -1.50
N PHE A 7 -69.38 -33.64 -1.02
CA PHE A 7 -68.48 -32.81 -1.83
C PHE A 7 -67.21 -33.63 -2.12
N PRO A 8 -66.71 -33.71 -3.37
CA PRO A 8 -65.41 -34.29 -3.65
C PRO A 8 -64.30 -33.25 -3.44
N LEU A 9 -63.23 -33.71 -2.79
CA LEU A 9 -62.01 -33.00 -2.46
C LEU A 9 -61.13 -32.88 -3.73
N PHE A 10 -61.00 -31.68 -4.30
CA PHE A 10 -60.02 -31.40 -5.36
C PHE A 10 -58.71 -30.95 -4.69
N SER A 11 -57.72 -31.83 -4.65
CA SER A 11 -56.37 -31.53 -4.14
C SER A 11 -55.50 -31.01 -5.29
N LEU A 12 -55.20 -29.72 -5.26
CA LEU A 12 -54.29 -29.04 -6.19
C LEU A 12 -52.84 -29.23 -5.69
N PHE A 13 -52.05 -30.06 -6.37
CA PHE A 13 -50.63 -30.26 -6.04
C PHE A 13 -49.78 -29.32 -6.90
N LEU A 14 -49.34 -28.20 -6.33
CA LEU A 14 -48.41 -27.26 -6.96
C LEU A 14 -46.97 -27.70 -6.62
N LEU A 15 -46.28 -28.33 -7.57
CA LEU A 15 -44.86 -28.70 -7.46
C LEU A 15 -43.99 -27.45 -7.63
N LEU A 16 -43.48 -26.94 -6.50
CA LEU A 16 -42.47 -25.88 -6.45
C LEU A 16 -41.10 -26.51 -6.77
N VAL A 17 -40.61 -26.34 -7.99
CA VAL A 17 -39.23 -26.72 -8.36
C VAL A 17 -38.29 -25.64 -7.83
N VAL A 18 -37.67 -25.90 -6.68
CA VAL A 18 -36.59 -25.07 -6.14
C VAL A 18 -35.30 -25.48 -6.84
N SER A 19 -34.87 -24.71 -7.84
CA SER A 19 -33.55 -24.84 -8.45
C SER A 19 -32.51 -24.31 -7.46
N LEU A 20 -31.80 -25.22 -6.76
CA LEU A 20 -30.57 -24.89 -6.05
C LEU A 20 -29.50 -24.50 -7.08
N GLN A 21 -29.27 -23.20 -7.28
CA GLN A 21 -28.05 -22.73 -7.89
C GLN A 21 -26.91 -22.88 -6.87
N THR A 22 -26.19 -23.99 -6.94
CA THR A 22 -24.91 -24.11 -6.25
C THR A 22 -23.92 -23.16 -6.92
N ALA A 23 -23.61 -22.04 -6.26
CA ALA A 23 -22.50 -21.18 -6.64
C ALA A 23 -21.20 -21.99 -6.51
N VAL A 24 -20.67 -22.45 -7.65
CA VAL A 24 -19.34 -23.05 -7.71
C VAL A 24 -18.37 -21.90 -7.43
N ALA A 25 -17.69 -21.93 -6.28
CA ALA A 25 -16.57 -21.04 -6.04
C ALA A 25 -15.51 -21.34 -7.10
N GLN A 26 -15.29 -20.40 -8.02
CA GLN A 26 -14.31 -20.56 -9.07
C GLN A 26 -12.92 -20.45 -8.45
N GLU A 27 -12.26 -21.58 -8.23
CA GLU A 27 -10.88 -21.60 -7.75
C GLU A 27 -9.99 -20.83 -8.74
N LEU A 28 -9.35 -19.77 -8.24
CA LEU A 28 -8.39 -19.02 -9.01
C LEU A 28 -7.20 -19.91 -9.36
N SER A 29 -6.93 -20.05 -10.67
CA SER A 29 -5.79 -20.79 -11.19
C SER A 29 -4.48 -20.34 -10.55
N ARG A 30 -3.53 -21.27 -10.38
CA ARG A 30 -2.15 -20.93 -9.97
C ARG A 30 -1.49 -20.01 -10.98
N SER A 31 -0.54 -19.22 -10.49
CA SER A 31 0.27 -18.34 -11.32
C SER A 31 1.18 -19.14 -12.24
N THR A 32 1.44 -18.63 -13.45
CA THR A 32 2.43 -19.23 -14.35
C THR A 32 3.84 -18.80 -13.93
N GLN A 33 4.85 -19.63 -14.21
CA GLN A 33 6.25 -19.28 -13.96
C GLN A 33 6.67 -18.00 -14.71
N SER A 34 6.10 -17.78 -15.89
CA SER A 34 6.31 -16.58 -16.70
C SER A 34 5.78 -15.32 -16.00
N ALA A 35 4.53 -15.35 -15.50
CA ALA A 35 3.93 -14.22 -14.79
C ALA A 35 4.71 -13.88 -13.50
N LEU A 36 5.13 -14.89 -12.73
CA LEU A 36 5.98 -14.69 -11.56
C LEU A 36 7.36 -14.14 -11.92
N GLY A 37 7.92 -14.56 -13.08
CA GLY A 37 9.15 -14.01 -13.64
C GLY A 37 9.06 -12.52 -13.95
N TRP A 38 7.95 -12.08 -14.54
CA TRP A 38 7.68 -10.64 -14.77
C TRP A 38 7.55 -9.86 -13.47
N LEU A 39 6.84 -10.41 -12.47
CA LEU A 39 6.69 -9.75 -11.18
C LEU A 39 8.05 -9.58 -10.48
N LYS A 40 8.90 -10.62 -10.53
CA LYS A 40 10.28 -10.54 -10.03
C LYS A 40 11.11 -9.49 -10.79
N LYS A 41 11.02 -9.47 -12.13
CA LYS A 41 11.69 -8.46 -12.96
C LYS A 41 11.27 -7.04 -12.54
N MET A 42 9.97 -6.82 -12.33
CA MET A 42 9.42 -5.54 -11.88
C MET A 42 9.92 -5.12 -10.49
N ALA A 43 10.03 -6.05 -9.54
CA ALA A 43 10.53 -5.71 -8.19
C ALA A 43 12.02 -5.35 -8.19
N GLU A 44 12.81 -5.93 -9.10
CA GLU A 44 14.27 -5.69 -9.16
C GLU A 44 14.63 -4.44 -9.99
N ALA A 45 13.89 -4.15 -11.06
CA ALA A 45 14.26 -3.15 -12.06
C ALA A 45 14.41 -1.71 -11.51
N PRO A 46 13.51 -1.17 -10.66
CA PRO A 46 13.66 0.18 -10.11
C PRO A 46 14.95 0.41 -9.31
N ARG A 47 15.61 -0.66 -8.84
CA ARG A 47 16.87 -0.58 -8.09
C ARG A 47 18.12 -0.73 -8.98
N ARG A 48 17.93 -1.12 -10.25
CA ARG A 48 19.02 -1.42 -11.21
C ARG A 48 19.14 -0.39 -12.33
N HIS A 49 18.06 0.30 -12.64
CA HIS A 49 18.01 1.28 -13.72
C HIS A 49 18.06 2.70 -13.19
N ASN A 50 18.63 3.59 -13.98
CA ASN A 50 18.46 5.03 -13.78
C ASN A 50 17.18 5.44 -14.49
N TYR A 51 16.44 6.38 -13.94
CA TYR A 51 15.26 6.91 -14.63
C TYR A 51 14.93 8.32 -14.20
N SER A 52 14.35 9.06 -15.13
CA SER A 52 13.77 10.37 -14.86
C SER A 52 12.44 10.52 -15.59
N GLY A 53 11.54 11.32 -15.04
CA GLY A 53 10.24 11.47 -15.66
C GLY A 53 9.26 12.27 -14.83
N THR A 54 8.06 12.38 -15.38
CA THR A 54 6.90 12.95 -14.70
C THR A 54 5.83 11.89 -14.63
N PHE A 55 5.28 11.66 -13.44
CA PHE A 55 4.17 10.74 -13.23
C PHE A 55 3.00 11.42 -12.54
N VAL A 56 1.83 10.83 -12.73
CA VAL A 56 0.58 11.28 -12.16
C VAL A 56 0.09 10.24 -11.17
N TYR A 57 -0.28 10.68 -9.98
CA TYR A 57 -1.05 9.95 -8.99
C TYR A 57 -2.53 10.29 -9.13
N TYR A 58 -3.39 9.29 -9.09
CA TYR A 58 -4.84 9.47 -9.06
C TYR A 58 -5.49 8.57 -8.01
N ALA A 59 -6.32 9.17 -7.16
CA ALA A 59 -7.17 8.50 -6.19
C ALA A 59 -8.34 9.41 -5.80
N ASP A 60 -9.55 8.84 -5.65
CA ASP A 60 -10.74 9.56 -5.14
C ASP A 60 -11.03 10.91 -5.83
N GLY A 61 -10.84 10.98 -7.14
CA GLY A 61 -11.03 12.21 -7.93
C GLY A 61 -9.91 13.26 -7.77
N HIS A 62 -8.91 13.00 -6.93
CA HIS A 62 -7.72 13.80 -6.78
C HIS A 62 -6.64 13.36 -7.78
N ILE A 63 -5.98 14.34 -8.39
CA ILE A 63 -4.84 14.17 -9.29
C ILE A 63 -3.67 14.96 -8.71
N GLU A 64 -2.50 14.33 -8.61
CA GLU A 64 -1.25 14.97 -8.21
C GLU A 64 -0.14 14.60 -9.19
N THR A 65 0.53 15.59 -9.74
CA THR A 65 1.65 15.44 -10.66
C THR A 65 2.96 15.53 -9.89
N SER A 66 3.88 14.60 -10.15
CA SER A 66 5.20 14.55 -9.52
C SER A 66 6.30 14.36 -10.56
N ARG A 67 7.44 14.99 -10.34
CA ARG A 67 8.69 14.72 -11.08
C ARG A 67 9.59 13.82 -10.25
N ILE A 68 10.21 12.85 -10.90
CA ILE A 68 11.20 11.96 -10.27
C ILE A 68 12.50 11.95 -11.06
N VAL A 69 13.60 11.88 -10.33
CA VAL A 69 14.93 11.57 -10.83
C VAL A 69 15.52 10.51 -9.89
N HIS A 70 15.90 9.36 -10.42
CA HIS A 70 16.52 8.27 -9.68
C HIS A 70 17.80 7.82 -10.37
N LYS A 71 18.84 7.58 -9.56
CA LYS A 71 20.12 7.07 -10.01
C LYS A 71 20.58 5.94 -9.11
N ALA A 72 20.80 4.76 -9.69
CA ALA A 72 21.49 3.64 -9.06
C ALA A 72 22.99 3.71 -9.37
N GLY A 73 23.84 3.42 -8.39
CA GLY A 73 25.29 3.43 -8.56
C GLY A 73 26.04 2.58 -7.53
N PRO A 74 27.39 2.57 -7.59
CA PRO A 74 28.22 1.74 -6.71
C PRO A 74 28.05 2.01 -5.22
N THR A 75 27.67 3.25 -4.86
CA THR A 75 27.47 3.71 -3.48
C THR A 75 26.02 3.60 -3.01
N GLY A 76 25.13 3.04 -3.84
CA GLY A 76 23.71 2.87 -3.56
C GLY A 76 22.81 3.69 -4.48
N GLU A 77 21.64 4.07 -3.97
CA GLU A 77 20.58 4.74 -4.73
C GLU A 77 20.38 6.17 -4.26
N TYR A 78 20.20 7.08 -5.22
CA TYR A 78 19.88 8.48 -5.01
C TYR A 78 18.61 8.82 -5.76
N GLU A 79 17.68 9.48 -5.09
CA GLU A 79 16.40 9.83 -5.68
C GLU A 79 15.95 11.21 -5.21
N LYS A 80 15.30 11.93 -6.11
CA LYS A 80 14.61 13.18 -5.84
C LYS A 80 13.20 13.08 -6.42
N ILE A 81 12.19 13.33 -5.58
CA ILE A 81 10.79 13.44 -5.98
C ILE A 81 10.29 14.85 -5.65
N GLU A 82 9.68 15.51 -6.61
CA GLU A 82 9.10 16.85 -6.46
C GLU A 82 7.61 16.80 -6.78
N VAL A 83 6.77 17.18 -5.82
CA VAL A 83 5.34 17.43 -6.07
C VAL A 83 5.21 18.74 -6.83
N LEU A 84 4.55 18.72 -7.98
CA LEU A 84 4.41 19.86 -8.88
C LEU A 84 3.09 20.61 -8.69
N ASP A 85 2.11 20.01 -8.02
CA ASP A 85 0.78 20.56 -7.82
C ASP A 85 0.57 21.00 -6.36
N GLY A 86 -0.10 22.13 -6.15
CA GLY A 86 -0.42 22.61 -4.81
C GLY A 86 0.81 23.05 -4.01
N LEU A 87 0.88 22.64 -2.74
CA LEU A 87 1.97 23.04 -1.84
C LEU A 87 3.25 22.28 -2.20
N PRO A 88 4.36 22.97 -2.51
CA PRO A 88 5.60 22.31 -2.90
C PRO A 88 6.08 21.34 -1.82
N ARG A 89 6.42 20.12 -2.23
CA ARG A 89 7.07 19.12 -1.38
C ARG A 89 8.18 18.46 -2.17
N ILE A 90 9.37 18.41 -1.59
CA ILE A 90 10.54 17.82 -2.23
C ILE A 90 11.09 16.75 -1.31
N VAL A 91 11.16 15.53 -1.80
CA VAL A 91 11.71 14.38 -1.08
C VAL A 91 13.03 14.00 -1.73
N PHE A 92 14.11 14.06 -0.94
CA PHE A 92 15.38 13.46 -1.30
C PHE A 92 15.53 12.13 -0.57
N ARG A 93 15.99 11.12 -1.28
CA ARG A 93 16.30 9.81 -0.72
C ARG A 93 17.70 9.39 -1.12
N ASN A 94 18.48 9.02 -0.12
CA ASN A 94 19.80 8.42 -0.29
C ASN A 94 19.79 7.10 0.46
N ASN A 95 19.66 6.01 -0.28
CA ASN A 95 19.40 4.69 0.27
C ASN A 95 18.16 4.68 1.20
N ASP A 96 18.37 4.45 2.49
CA ASP A 96 17.32 4.40 3.51
C ASP A 96 17.11 5.75 4.21
N GLU A 97 17.97 6.74 3.95
CA GLU A 97 17.83 8.08 4.50
C GLU A 97 16.90 8.92 3.63
N MET A 98 15.87 9.48 4.24
CA MET A 98 14.90 10.34 3.59
C MET A 98 14.95 11.74 4.21
N GLN A 99 14.92 12.76 3.35
CA GLN A 99 14.75 14.16 3.72
C GLN A 99 13.57 14.75 2.95
N CYS A 100 12.54 15.19 3.67
CA CYS A 100 11.36 15.83 3.10
C CYS A 100 11.39 17.32 3.42
N TYR A 101 11.49 18.14 2.38
CA TYR A 101 11.45 19.59 2.45
C TYR A 101 10.01 20.06 2.21
N LEU A 102 9.54 20.92 3.11
CA LEU A 102 8.30 21.69 3.00
C LEU A 102 8.68 23.18 2.89
N PRO A 103 8.90 23.71 1.66
CA PRO A 103 9.44 25.06 1.46
C PRO A 103 8.57 26.17 2.02
N GLU A 104 7.25 26.04 1.93
CA GLU A 104 6.32 27.06 2.40
C GLU A 104 6.42 27.30 3.91
N SER A 105 6.51 26.22 4.70
CA SER A 105 6.68 26.29 6.15
C SER A 105 8.14 26.35 6.60
N LYS A 106 9.12 26.29 5.68
CA LYS A 106 10.56 26.16 5.98
C LYS A 106 10.89 25.03 6.96
N ARG A 107 10.27 23.86 6.77
CA ARG A 107 10.50 22.66 7.61
C ARG A 107 11.18 21.55 6.83
N ILE A 108 12.08 20.83 7.48
CA ILE A 108 12.71 19.62 6.96
C ILE A 108 12.42 18.47 7.92
N TYR A 109 11.88 17.38 7.40
CA TYR A 109 11.78 16.12 8.13
C TYR A 109 12.85 15.15 7.65
N THR A 110 13.58 14.57 8.58
CA THR A 110 14.57 13.52 8.27
C THR A 110 14.15 12.21 8.90
N GLU A 111 14.22 11.11 8.15
CA GLU A 111 13.82 9.78 8.63
C GLU A 111 14.78 8.72 8.06
N LYS A 112 15.16 7.74 8.88
CA LYS A 112 15.75 6.50 8.37
C LYS A 112 14.64 5.48 8.19
N ARG A 113 14.31 5.14 6.95
CA ARG A 113 13.20 4.25 6.62
C ARG A 113 13.65 2.79 6.62
N TRP A 114 12.84 1.96 7.26
CA TRP A 114 13.03 0.51 7.29
C TRP A 114 12.31 -0.20 6.13
N PHE A 115 11.32 0.47 5.50
CA PHE A 115 10.53 -0.06 4.39
C PHE A 115 10.48 0.93 3.24
N ARG A 116 10.65 0.44 2.01
CA ARG A 116 10.65 1.23 0.77
C ARG A 116 9.45 0.83 -0.08
N LYS A 117 8.48 1.74 -0.20
CA LYS A 117 7.31 1.60 -1.09
C LYS A 117 6.97 2.96 -1.68
N PHE A 118 7.69 3.33 -2.75
CA PHE A 118 7.48 4.58 -3.49
C PHE A 118 7.48 4.28 -4.97
N PHE A 119 6.51 4.81 -5.72
CA PHE A 119 6.50 4.62 -7.17
C PHE A 119 7.78 5.20 -7.80
N PRO A 120 8.49 4.45 -8.67
CA PRO A 120 8.14 3.14 -9.24
C PRO A 120 8.58 1.90 -8.43
N ASP A 121 9.41 2.03 -7.40
CA ASP A 121 9.81 0.96 -6.47
C ASP A 121 8.72 0.62 -5.42
N ILE A 122 7.59 0.07 -5.88
CA ILE A 122 6.40 -0.22 -5.04
C ILE A 122 6.34 -1.65 -4.49
N LEU A 123 7.22 -2.54 -4.95
CA LEU A 123 7.22 -3.95 -4.54
C LEU A 123 8.34 -4.21 -3.52
N PRO A 124 8.06 -4.96 -2.45
CA PRO A 124 9.10 -5.38 -1.53
C PRO A 124 9.99 -6.45 -2.18
N LEU A 125 11.20 -6.58 -1.64
CA LEU A 125 12.10 -7.69 -1.92
C LEU A 125 12.48 -8.37 -0.60
N PRO A 126 12.48 -9.71 -0.53
CA PRO A 126 12.04 -10.67 -1.55
C PRO A 126 10.51 -10.74 -1.73
N LEU A 127 10.05 -11.18 -2.91
CA LEU A 127 8.63 -11.43 -3.23
C LEU A 127 8.19 -12.83 -2.78
N ASP A 128 8.36 -13.14 -1.50
CA ASP A 128 8.02 -14.46 -0.98
C ASP A 128 6.50 -14.62 -0.86
N ASN A 129 6.01 -15.80 -1.26
CA ASN A 129 4.63 -16.27 -1.04
C ASN A 129 3.53 -15.47 -1.76
N VAL A 130 3.87 -14.68 -2.80
CA VAL A 130 2.84 -13.94 -3.55
C VAL A 130 1.80 -14.88 -4.18
N ASP A 131 2.21 -16.04 -4.72
CA ASP A 131 1.26 -17.01 -5.31
C ASP A 131 0.32 -17.67 -4.29
N GLU A 132 0.66 -17.64 -3.00
CA GLU A 132 -0.21 -18.13 -1.92
C GLU A 132 -1.37 -17.17 -1.65
N ASN A 133 -1.18 -15.88 -1.92
CA ASN A 133 -2.12 -14.81 -1.60
C ASN A 133 -2.82 -14.24 -2.86
N TYR A 134 -2.18 -14.36 -4.02
CA TYR A 134 -2.62 -13.78 -5.28
C TYR A 134 -2.51 -14.79 -6.44
N SER A 135 -3.45 -14.72 -7.38
CA SER A 135 -3.31 -15.32 -8.71
C SER A 135 -2.72 -14.27 -9.65
N VAL A 136 -1.50 -14.51 -10.13
CA VAL A 136 -0.78 -13.62 -11.04
C VAL A 136 -0.98 -14.09 -12.49
N LYS A 137 -1.48 -13.20 -13.35
CA LYS A 137 -1.75 -13.48 -14.76
C LYS A 137 -1.17 -12.42 -15.67
N GLU A 138 -0.55 -12.87 -16.76
CA GLU A 138 -0.25 -12.03 -17.91
C GLU A 138 -1.55 -11.76 -18.67
N ILE A 139 -1.86 -10.48 -18.90
CA ILE A 139 -3.11 -10.06 -19.57
C ILE A 139 -2.87 -9.76 -21.05
N GLY A 140 -1.68 -9.28 -21.40
CA GLY A 140 -1.31 -8.92 -22.76
C GLY A 140 -0.23 -7.84 -22.78
N ARG A 141 -0.11 -7.16 -23.91
CA ARG A 141 0.79 -6.01 -24.08
C ARG A 141 -0.01 -4.74 -24.34
N GLU A 142 0.44 -3.64 -23.77
CA GLU A 142 -0.15 -2.31 -23.95
C GLU A 142 0.98 -1.28 -24.05
N ARG A 143 0.77 -0.18 -24.81
CA ARG A 143 1.73 0.93 -24.90
C ARG A 143 1.32 2.05 -23.94
N ILE A 144 2.21 2.43 -23.01
CA ILE A 144 1.98 3.46 -21.99
C ILE A 144 3.13 4.46 -22.04
N ALA A 145 2.85 5.75 -22.18
CA ALA A 145 3.88 6.81 -22.24
C ALA A 145 5.01 6.53 -23.26
N ASP A 146 4.67 5.92 -24.39
CA ASP A 146 5.61 5.46 -25.43
C ASP A 146 6.48 4.24 -25.09
N HIS A 147 6.18 3.54 -24.00
CA HIS A 147 6.82 2.27 -23.63
C HIS A 147 5.92 1.07 -23.92
N GLU A 148 6.46 0.07 -24.62
CA GLU A 148 5.83 -1.24 -24.79
C GLU A 148 5.87 -2.01 -23.46
N CYS A 149 4.70 -2.24 -22.86
CA CYS A 149 4.57 -2.84 -21.54
C CYS A 149 3.96 -4.24 -21.58
N GLN A 150 4.50 -5.16 -20.79
CA GLN A 150 3.81 -6.37 -20.38
C GLN A 150 2.82 -6.02 -19.28
N VAL A 151 1.57 -6.47 -19.41
CA VAL A 151 0.52 -6.24 -18.43
C VAL A 151 0.35 -7.45 -17.54
N LEU A 152 0.47 -7.26 -16.22
CA LEU A 152 0.14 -8.25 -15.20
C LEU A 152 -1.12 -7.82 -14.42
N SER A 153 -1.95 -8.80 -14.09
CA SER A 153 -3.02 -8.67 -13.11
C SER A 153 -2.77 -9.62 -11.95
N LEU A 154 -2.90 -9.10 -10.73
CA LEU A 154 -2.84 -9.86 -9.48
C LEU A 154 -4.23 -9.83 -8.86
N THR A 155 -4.92 -10.96 -8.90
CA THR A 155 -6.24 -11.13 -8.27
C THR A 155 -6.06 -11.77 -6.90
N PRO A 156 -6.58 -11.16 -5.83
CA PRO A 156 -6.46 -11.72 -4.49
C PRO A 156 -7.24 -13.04 -4.40
N ARG A 157 -6.74 -13.99 -3.59
CA ARG A 157 -7.41 -15.29 -3.38
C ARG A 157 -8.53 -15.22 -2.33
N ASP A 158 -8.64 -14.10 -1.63
CA ASP A 158 -9.70 -13.79 -0.68
C ASP A 158 -10.16 -12.33 -0.83
N SER A 159 -11.12 -11.90 -0.01
CA SER A 159 -11.64 -10.53 0.01
C SER A 159 -10.89 -9.61 0.98
N LEU A 160 -9.78 -10.06 1.58
CA LEU A 160 -9.10 -9.35 2.66
C LEU A 160 -7.93 -8.49 2.17
N ARG A 161 -7.78 -8.33 0.85
CA ARG A 161 -6.74 -7.52 0.24
C ARG A 161 -7.18 -7.05 -1.15
N TYR A 162 -6.62 -5.95 -1.62
CA TYR A 162 -6.93 -5.41 -2.95
C TYR A 162 -6.21 -6.17 -4.06
N GLY A 163 -6.78 -6.15 -5.26
CA GLY A 163 -6.10 -6.60 -6.47
C GLY A 163 -5.17 -5.52 -7.02
N HIS A 164 -4.30 -5.92 -7.95
CA HIS A 164 -3.39 -4.98 -8.60
C HIS A 164 -3.31 -5.22 -10.10
N LYS A 165 -3.00 -4.16 -10.85
CA LYS A 165 -2.63 -4.23 -12.26
C LYS A 165 -1.33 -3.46 -12.48
N PHE A 166 -0.38 -4.08 -13.17
CA PHE A 166 0.95 -3.53 -13.42
C PHE A 166 1.25 -3.51 -14.91
N TRP A 167 1.82 -2.42 -15.38
CA TRP A 167 2.32 -2.25 -16.74
C TRP A 167 3.84 -2.11 -16.65
N ILE A 168 4.53 -3.14 -17.11
CA ILE A 168 5.96 -3.35 -16.89
C ILE A 168 6.69 -3.13 -18.21
N ASP A 169 7.60 -2.17 -18.30
CA ASP A 169 8.40 -1.93 -19.50
C ASP A 169 9.10 -3.22 -19.94
N THR A 170 8.88 -3.64 -21.18
CA THR A 170 9.33 -4.97 -21.63
C THR A 170 10.85 -5.08 -21.72
N ALA A 171 11.53 -3.98 -22.03
CA ALA A 171 12.99 -3.94 -22.12
C ALA A 171 13.64 -4.05 -20.74
N THR A 172 13.29 -3.14 -19.82
CA THR A 172 14.00 -2.90 -18.55
C THR A 172 13.32 -3.56 -17.36
N GLY A 173 11.99 -3.70 -17.38
CA GLY A 173 11.19 -4.16 -16.25
C GLY A 173 10.74 -3.04 -15.31
N VAL A 174 11.10 -1.77 -15.57
CA VAL A 174 10.61 -0.65 -14.76
C VAL A 174 9.08 -0.54 -14.92
N PRO A 175 8.31 -0.45 -13.82
CA PRO A 175 6.87 -0.27 -13.93
C PRO A 175 6.54 1.14 -14.42
N VAL A 176 5.82 1.21 -15.55
CA VAL A 176 5.41 2.45 -16.21
C VAL A 176 4.06 2.95 -15.65
N LYS A 177 3.20 2.01 -15.27
CA LYS A 177 1.92 2.27 -14.61
C LYS A 177 1.60 1.17 -13.61
N VAL A 178 0.98 1.54 -12.50
CA VAL A 178 0.49 0.62 -11.47
C VAL A 178 -0.90 1.08 -11.04
N ALA A 179 -1.79 0.13 -10.74
CA ALA A 179 -3.13 0.41 -10.25
C ALA A 179 -3.51 -0.58 -9.13
N VAL A 180 -4.23 -0.07 -8.13
CA VAL A 180 -4.89 -0.85 -7.09
C VAL A 180 -6.37 -1.00 -7.46
N ILE A 181 -6.88 -2.21 -7.36
CA ILE A 181 -8.19 -2.63 -7.83
C ILE A 181 -9.03 -3.14 -6.65
N ASP A 182 -10.24 -2.62 -6.50
CA ASP A 182 -11.27 -3.18 -5.63
C ASP A 182 -12.41 -3.75 -6.49
N GLY A 183 -12.56 -5.07 -6.49
CA GLY A 183 -13.41 -5.77 -7.46
C GLY A 183 -12.99 -5.46 -8.90
N ASN A 184 -13.77 -4.62 -9.60
CA ASN A 184 -13.49 -4.18 -10.96
C ASN A 184 -13.13 -2.69 -11.06
N GLN A 185 -13.09 -1.96 -9.93
CA GLN A 185 -12.84 -0.52 -9.89
C GLN A 185 -11.37 -0.25 -9.61
N ILE A 186 -10.77 0.67 -10.38
CA ILE A 186 -9.47 1.26 -10.02
C ILE A 186 -9.72 2.29 -8.91
N ILE A 187 -9.19 2.03 -7.72
CA ILE A 187 -9.30 2.92 -6.56
C ILE A 187 -8.08 3.83 -6.39
N GLU A 188 -6.94 3.41 -6.94
CA GLU A 188 -5.69 4.17 -6.91
C GLU A 188 -4.83 3.80 -8.12
N GLN A 189 -4.13 4.78 -8.71
CA GLN A 189 -3.16 4.52 -9.77
C GLN A 189 -2.01 5.52 -9.78
N PHE A 190 -0.86 5.05 -10.25
CA PHE A 190 0.28 5.88 -10.62
C PHE A 190 0.64 5.57 -12.07
N ALA A 191 0.89 6.59 -12.88
CA ALA A 191 1.27 6.42 -14.28
C ALA A 191 2.28 7.47 -14.71
N PHE A 192 3.38 7.06 -15.34
CA PHE A 192 4.24 8.02 -16.03
C PHE A 192 3.49 8.68 -17.19
N ALA A 193 3.62 10.01 -17.29
CA ALA A 193 3.25 10.78 -18.47
C ALA A 193 4.45 10.93 -19.43
N GLN A 194 5.66 10.95 -18.87
CA GLN A 194 6.93 10.88 -19.58
C GLN A 194 7.91 10.09 -18.72
N LEU A 195 8.65 9.18 -19.34
CA LEU A 195 9.67 8.36 -18.69
C LEU A 195 10.87 8.26 -19.62
N GLU A 196 12.06 8.47 -19.07
CA GLU A 196 13.34 8.18 -19.69
C GLU A 196 14.07 7.18 -18.79
N ILE A 197 14.47 6.05 -19.35
CA ILE A 197 15.17 4.97 -18.62
C ILE A 197 16.58 4.88 -19.16
N ASP A 198 17.55 4.77 -18.25
CA ASP A 198 19.00 4.74 -18.51
C ASP A 198 19.54 5.96 -19.29
N GLY A 199 18.83 7.08 -19.21
CA GLY A 199 19.29 8.39 -19.65
C GLY A 199 20.41 8.96 -18.76
N ASP A 200 21.13 9.96 -19.26
CA ASP A 200 22.15 10.65 -18.46
C ASP A 200 21.51 11.55 -17.40
N ILE A 201 21.91 11.34 -16.14
CA ILE A 201 21.41 12.08 -14.98
C ILE A 201 22.59 12.82 -14.34
N PRO A 202 22.68 14.15 -14.55
CA PRO A 202 23.67 14.97 -13.88
C PRO A 202 23.48 14.94 -12.36
N SER A 203 24.58 14.79 -11.61
CA SER A 203 24.54 14.73 -10.14
C SER A 203 23.98 15.99 -9.48
N SER A 204 23.87 17.10 -10.21
CA SER A 204 23.22 18.33 -9.74
C SER A 204 21.71 18.17 -9.58
N GLN A 205 21.05 17.31 -10.37
CA GLN A 205 19.60 17.08 -10.28
C GLN A 205 19.20 16.31 -9.01
N LEU A 206 20.15 15.62 -8.37
CA LEU A 206 19.95 14.82 -7.16
C LEU A 206 20.25 15.58 -5.86
N LYS A 207 20.56 16.88 -5.95
CA LYS A 207 20.91 17.73 -4.80
C LYS A 207 19.87 18.84 -4.61
N PRO A 208 19.68 19.33 -3.38
CA PRO A 208 18.89 20.53 -3.16
C PRO A 208 19.51 21.74 -3.90
N ASN A 209 18.68 22.55 -4.53
CA ASN A 209 19.12 23.78 -5.19
C ASN A 209 19.60 24.81 -4.15
N GLN A 210 20.47 25.74 -4.53
CA GLN A 210 21.03 26.74 -3.59
C GLN A 210 19.94 27.55 -2.87
N SER A 211 18.84 27.90 -3.56
CA SER A 211 17.70 28.60 -2.96
C SER A 211 16.98 27.80 -1.86
N LEU A 212 17.03 26.47 -1.91
CA LEU A 212 16.53 25.60 -0.86
C LEU A 212 17.51 25.51 0.32
N ILE A 213 18.80 25.77 0.12
CA ILE A 213 19.82 25.63 1.18
C ILE A 213 20.10 26.97 1.88
N SER A 214 19.84 28.11 1.22
CA SER A 214 20.15 29.44 1.74
C SER A 214 19.19 29.97 2.81
N GLY A 215 18.10 29.26 3.11
CA GLY A 215 17.12 29.65 4.13
C GLY A 215 17.46 29.12 5.52
N GLU A 216 16.93 29.76 6.56
CA GLU A 216 16.83 29.12 7.88
C GLU A 216 15.69 28.09 7.84
N TRP A 217 16.00 26.84 8.12
CA TRP A 217 15.04 25.73 8.14
C TRP A 217 14.94 25.11 9.53
N GLU A 218 13.73 24.80 9.95
CA GLU A 218 13.50 23.97 11.13
C GLU A 218 13.63 22.49 10.73
N THR A 219 14.68 21.83 11.23
CA THR A 219 14.91 20.41 10.96
C THR A 219 14.39 19.55 12.11
N THR A 220 13.42 18.68 11.80
CA THR A 220 12.89 17.67 12.72
C THR A 220 13.38 16.29 12.31
N LYS A 221 14.05 15.59 13.24
CA LYS A 221 14.45 14.20 13.04
C LYS A 221 13.37 13.25 13.55
N LEU A 222 12.83 12.44 12.64
CA LEU A 222 11.96 11.33 12.98
C LEU A 222 12.84 10.16 13.45
N LEU A 223 12.72 9.85 14.73
CA LEU A 223 13.46 8.78 15.39
C LEU A 223 12.74 7.46 15.16
N THR A 224 13.51 6.43 14.84
CA THR A 224 13.03 5.05 14.73
C THR A 224 14.05 4.14 15.39
N SER A 225 13.58 3.31 16.31
CA SER A 225 14.35 2.27 16.98
C SER A 225 13.69 0.93 16.69
N ILE A 226 14.28 0.17 15.78
CA ILE A 226 13.85 -1.21 15.50
C ILE A 226 14.13 -2.06 16.73
N LEU A 227 13.18 -2.89 17.09
CA LEU A 227 13.24 -3.76 18.25
C LEU A 227 13.39 -5.22 17.83
N GLY A 228 13.99 -6.02 18.71
CA GLY A 228 14.03 -7.47 18.57
C GLY A 228 12.63 -8.09 18.64
N GLU A 229 12.49 -9.32 18.15
CA GLU A 229 11.18 -9.98 18.16
C GLU A 229 10.68 -10.17 19.59
N GLY A 230 9.50 -9.60 19.87
CA GLY A 230 8.84 -9.82 21.14
C GLY A 230 9.14 -8.77 22.22
N GLU A 231 9.98 -7.77 21.94
CA GLU A 231 10.36 -6.71 22.86
C GLU A 231 9.24 -5.68 23.12
N LEU A 232 8.34 -5.45 22.16
CA LEU A 232 7.17 -4.62 22.41
C LEU A 232 6.20 -5.31 23.39
N PRO A 233 5.57 -4.58 24.32
CA PRO A 233 4.55 -5.14 25.21
C PRO A 233 3.22 -5.42 24.50
N TRP A 234 3.18 -5.31 23.17
CA TRP A 234 1.99 -5.47 22.34
C TRP A 234 2.19 -6.61 21.35
N GLN A 235 1.09 -7.25 20.96
CA GLN A 235 1.07 -8.24 19.90
C GLN A 235 -0.26 -8.19 19.14
N VAL A 236 -0.24 -8.66 17.90
CA VAL A 236 -1.43 -8.90 17.08
C VAL A 236 -1.72 -10.39 17.11
N LYS A 237 -2.77 -10.81 17.83
CA LYS A 237 -3.06 -12.25 18.09
C LYS A 237 -3.60 -13.01 16.87
N SER A 238 -4.32 -12.33 15.99
CA SER A 238 -4.89 -12.92 14.78
C SER A 238 -4.54 -12.05 13.58
N LEU A 239 -4.06 -12.70 12.52
CA LEU A 239 -3.72 -12.08 11.25
C LEU A 239 -4.50 -12.78 10.14
N PRO A 240 -4.90 -12.05 9.08
CA PRO A 240 -5.42 -12.66 7.88
C PRO A 240 -4.41 -13.66 7.29
N ALA A 241 -4.89 -14.65 6.55
CA ALA A 241 -4.02 -15.63 5.92
C ALA A 241 -2.90 -14.96 5.09
N GLY A 242 -1.68 -15.47 5.20
CA GLY A 242 -0.50 -14.93 4.51
C GLY A 242 0.13 -13.70 5.16
N PHE A 243 -0.59 -12.92 5.99
CA PHE A 243 0.01 -11.82 6.73
C PHE A 243 0.92 -12.34 7.85
N ARG A 244 2.11 -11.73 7.95
CA ARG A 244 3.08 -11.98 9.02
C ARG A 244 3.60 -10.67 9.58
N LYS A 245 4.04 -10.69 10.84
CA LYS A 245 4.77 -9.56 11.43
C LYS A 245 6.08 -9.36 10.69
N LEU A 246 6.27 -8.17 10.14
CA LEU A 246 7.53 -7.79 9.50
C LEU A 246 8.51 -7.25 10.53
N ILE A 247 8.01 -6.36 11.41
CA ILE A 247 8.86 -5.62 12.31
C ILE A 247 8.06 -5.04 13.47
N GLU A 248 8.77 -4.79 14.57
CA GLU A 248 8.33 -3.99 15.69
C GLU A 248 9.36 -2.89 15.98
N MET A 249 8.88 -1.69 16.31
CA MET A 249 9.74 -0.54 16.57
C MET A 249 9.09 0.46 17.52
N LYS A 250 9.92 1.33 18.09
CA LYS A 250 9.48 2.60 18.69
C LYS A 250 9.85 3.73 17.76
N ARG A 251 8.91 4.63 17.49
CA ARG A 251 9.16 5.79 16.62
C ARG A 251 8.35 7.00 17.03
N ASN A 252 8.82 8.20 16.72
CA ASN A 252 7.98 9.39 16.84
C ASN A 252 7.19 9.60 15.54
N LEU A 253 6.15 10.41 15.61
CA LEU A 253 5.33 10.80 14.46
C LEU A 253 5.55 12.28 14.16
N THR A 254 5.21 12.70 12.95
CA THR A 254 5.23 14.11 12.57
C THR A 254 4.43 14.93 13.58
N GLU A 255 5.04 16.03 14.07
CA GLU A 255 4.46 16.94 15.07
C GLU A 255 4.21 16.32 16.46
N LYS A 256 4.68 15.09 16.71
CA LYS A 256 4.57 14.42 18.00
C LYS A 256 5.94 13.96 18.46
N PRO A 257 6.57 14.61 19.46
CA PRO A 257 7.92 14.24 19.89
C PRO A 257 7.96 12.90 20.64
N ALA A 258 6.85 12.48 21.26
CA ALA A 258 6.78 11.23 22.00
C ALA A 258 6.92 10.01 21.08
N LEU A 259 7.68 9.00 21.53
CA LEU A 259 7.77 7.72 20.86
C LEU A 259 6.47 6.94 21.06
N VAL A 260 6.02 6.31 19.99
CA VAL A 260 4.86 5.42 19.93
C VAL A 260 5.34 4.01 19.57
N ASP A 261 4.62 3.01 20.04
CA ASP A 261 4.88 1.64 19.65
C ASP A 261 4.30 1.39 18.25
N HIS A 262 5.05 0.73 17.38
CA HIS A 262 4.65 0.46 16.00
C HIS A 262 4.93 -0.99 15.65
N ILE A 263 3.89 -1.69 15.21
CA ILE A 263 3.99 -3.04 14.61
C ILE A 263 3.59 -2.91 13.15
N ALA A 264 4.40 -3.44 12.23
CA ALA A 264 4.02 -3.56 10.83
C ALA A 264 3.90 -5.03 10.44
N VAL A 265 2.82 -5.35 9.72
CA VAL A 265 2.50 -6.69 9.22
C VAL A 265 2.29 -6.63 7.71
N SER A 266 2.60 -7.71 7.00
CA SER A 266 2.46 -7.77 5.54
C SER A 266 2.23 -9.18 5.05
N ASP A 267 1.56 -9.32 3.92
CA ASP A 267 1.39 -10.57 3.18
C ASP A 267 2.39 -10.74 2.02
N GLY A 268 3.39 -9.86 1.93
CA GLY A 268 4.34 -9.81 0.82
C GLY A 268 4.00 -8.78 -0.26
N LEU A 269 2.83 -8.14 -0.22
CA LEU A 269 2.45 -7.05 -1.12
C LEU A 269 1.75 -5.89 -0.40
N ALA A 270 0.70 -6.21 0.34
CA ALA A 270 0.01 -5.29 1.21
C ALA A 270 0.73 -5.18 2.56
N THR A 271 0.75 -3.97 3.12
CA THR A 271 1.37 -3.69 4.43
C THR A 271 0.37 -2.94 5.29
N VAL A 272 0.24 -3.37 6.55
CA VAL A 272 -0.60 -2.72 7.55
C VAL A 272 0.28 -2.34 8.74
N SER A 273 0.15 -1.09 9.17
CA SER A 273 0.82 -0.52 10.35
C SER A 273 -0.16 -0.36 11.49
N VAL A 274 0.25 -0.78 12.68
CA VAL A 274 -0.47 -0.59 13.93
C VAL A 274 0.36 0.31 14.83
N PHE A 275 -0.16 1.49 15.14
CA PHE A 275 0.43 2.43 16.09
C PHE A 275 -0.30 2.36 17.42
N ILE A 276 0.45 2.30 18.52
CA ILE A 276 -0.09 2.31 19.86
C ILE A 276 0.49 3.51 20.62
N GLU A 277 -0.39 4.45 20.96
CA GLU A 277 -0.06 5.72 21.60
C GLU A 277 -0.72 5.78 22.98
N PRO A 278 0.01 6.04 24.09
CA PRO A 278 -0.62 6.34 25.37
C PRO A 278 -1.54 7.57 25.24
N ILE A 279 -2.73 7.50 25.82
CA ILE A 279 -3.65 8.64 25.84
C ILE A 279 -3.16 9.63 26.89
N SER A 280 -2.75 10.82 26.44
CA SER A 280 -2.41 11.92 27.35
C SER A 280 -3.69 12.53 27.93
N LYS A 281 -3.68 12.84 29.24
CA LYS A 281 -4.79 13.53 29.92
C LYS A 281 -4.98 14.97 29.43
N ASP A 282 -3.92 15.57 28.88
CA ASP A 282 -3.93 16.95 28.39
C ASP A 282 -4.29 17.06 26.90
N ALA A 283 -4.56 15.93 26.24
CA ALA A 283 -4.94 15.88 24.83
C ALA A 283 -6.44 15.59 24.66
N PRO A 284 -7.06 16.01 23.54
CA PRO A 284 -8.42 15.60 23.21
C PRO A 284 -8.57 14.07 23.24
N SER A 285 -9.69 13.60 23.75
CA SER A 285 -10.00 12.17 23.74
C SER A 285 -9.94 11.62 22.31
N PRO A 286 -9.33 10.45 22.09
CA PRO A 286 -9.32 9.83 20.77
C PRO A 286 -10.75 9.63 20.27
N VAL A 287 -10.99 9.89 18.99
CA VAL A 287 -12.27 9.58 18.32
C VAL A 287 -12.14 8.17 17.73
N PRO A 288 -12.81 7.15 18.31
CA PRO A 288 -12.82 5.82 17.73
C PRO A 288 -13.65 5.79 16.45
N GLY A 289 -13.31 4.91 15.53
CA GLY A 289 -14.08 4.73 14.31
C GLY A 289 -13.22 4.41 13.10
N PHE A 290 -13.88 4.40 11.95
CA PHE A 290 -13.28 4.17 10.66
C PHE A 290 -13.08 5.50 9.94
N PHE A 291 -11.93 5.63 9.30
CA PHE A 291 -11.57 6.78 8.50
C PHE A 291 -10.95 6.27 7.21
N THR A 292 -11.17 7.01 6.13
CA THR A 292 -10.49 6.78 4.85
C THR A 292 -9.45 7.88 4.66
N SER A 293 -8.29 7.51 4.17
CA SER A 293 -7.34 8.47 3.58
C SER A 293 -7.56 8.49 2.07
N ARG A 294 -6.62 9.05 1.30
CA ARG A 294 -6.65 8.98 -0.16
C ARG A 294 -6.32 7.57 -0.63
N GLY A 295 -7.02 7.12 -1.67
CA GLY A 295 -6.73 5.89 -2.40
C GLY A 295 -7.08 4.64 -1.61
N ALA A 296 -6.19 3.65 -1.67
CA ALA A 296 -6.44 2.35 -1.04
C ALA A 296 -6.30 2.34 0.49
N ILE A 297 -5.98 3.49 1.11
CA ILE A 297 -5.62 3.56 2.53
C ILE A 297 -6.86 3.68 3.40
N ASN A 298 -7.08 2.65 4.23
CA ASN A 298 -8.09 2.63 5.28
C ASN A 298 -7.45 2.77 6.67
N ILE A 299 -8.17 3.41 7.59
CA ILE A 299 -7.72 3.66 8.98
C ILE A 299 -8.82 3.22 9.95
N TYR A 300 -8.43 2.51 11.01
CA TYR A 300 -9.28 2.19 12.15
C TYR A 300 -8.64 2.66 13.44
N VAL A 301 -9.39 3.41 14.24
CA VAL A 301 -8.98 3.90 15.56
C VAL A 301 -9.86 3.26 16.62
N ARG A 302 -9.24 2.72 17.67
CA ARG A 302 -9.92 2.30 18.90
C ARG A 302 -9.07 2.59 20.13
N THR A 303 -9.64 2.39 21.31
CA THR A 303 -8.94 2.52 22.58
C THR A 303 -8.83 1.15 23.28
N LEU A 304 -7.71 0.94 23.99
CA LEU A 304 -7.47 -0.26 24.81
C LEU A 304 -6.48 0.09 25.93
N ASN A 305 -6.86 -0.17 27.19
CA ASN A 305 -5.99 0.03 28.38
C ASN A 305 -5.29 1.39 28.40
N ASP A 306 -6.04 2.49 28.28
CA ASP A 306 -5.52 3.87 28.20
C ASP A 306 -4.57 4.16 27.03
N ASN A 307 -4.62 3.34 25.98
CA ASN A 307 -3.89 3.56 24.74
C ASN A 307 -4.84 3.75 23.56
N LYS A 308 -4.48 4.64 22.65
CA LYS A 308 -5.08 4.78 21.32
C LYS A 308 -4.35 3.84 20.38
N ILE A 309 -5.11 2.95 19.74
CA ILE A 309 -4.63 2.05 18.69
C ILE A 309 -5.10 2.62 17.36
N THR A 310 -4.16 2.87 16.46
CA THR A 310 -4.43 3.31 15.08
C THR A 310 -3.89 2.26 14.12
N THR A 311 -4.77 1.56 13.42
CA THR A 311 -4.43 0.61 12.37
C THR A 311 -4.64 1.26 11.02
N VAL A 312 -3.62 1.25 10.16
CA VAL A 312 -3.65 1.89 8.85
C VAL A 312 -2.96 1.02 7.81
N GLY A 313 -3.52 0.93 6.61
CA GLY A 313 -2.90 0.19 5.51
C GLY A 313 -3.73 0.20 4.24
N GLU A 314 -3.09 -0.25 3.16
CA GLU A 314 -3.67 -0.38 1.81
C GLU A 314 -4.42 -1.71 1.66
N VAL A 315 -5.44 -1.92 2.48
CA VAL A 315 -6.28 -3.13 2.50
C VAL A 315 -7.73 -2.76 2.79
N PRO A 316 -8.71 -3.62 2.46
CA PRO A 316 -10.12 -3.41 2.79
C PRO A 316 -10.35 -3.10 4.27
N LEU A 317 -11.46 -2.39 4.54
CA LEU A 317 -11.82 -1.97 5.89
C LEU A 317 -11.97 -3.13 6.87
N GLU A 318 -12.50 -4.26 6.39
CA GLU A 318 -12.64 -5.50 7.16
C GLU A 318 -11.28 -6.00 7.68
N THR A 319 -10.25 -5.97 6.84
CA THR A 319 -8.89 -6.37 7.18
C THR A 319 -8.26 -5.43 8.21
N ILE A 320 -8.43 -4.11 8.02
CA ILE A 320 -7.97 -3.10 8.97
C ILE A 320 -8.63 -3.30 10.34
N LYS A 321 -9.94 -3.56 10.36
CA LYS A 321 -10.68 -3.86 11.60
C LYS A 321 -10.16 -5.13 12.27
N LEU A 322 -10.04 -6.23 11.52
CA LEU A 322 -9.59 -7.53 12.04
C LEU A 322 -8.23 -7.42 12.71
N ILE A 323 -7.26 -6.77 12.05
CA ILE A 323 -5.91 -6.57 12.59
C ILE A 323 -5.97 -5.67 13.82
N GLY A 324 -6.72 -4.55 13.75
CA GLY A 324 -6.83 -3.61 14.86
C GLY A 324 -7.48 -4.20 16.11
N ASP A 325 -8.55 -4.98 15.96
CA ASP A 325 -9.21 -5.69 17.07
C ASP A 325 -8.33 -6.78 17.69
N SER A 326 -7.41 -7.34 16.90
CA SER A 326 -6.49 -8.39 17.34
C SER A 326 -5.31 -7.88 18.18
N VAL A 327 -5.14 -6.57 18.31
CA VAL A 327 -4.09 -5.96 19.13
C VAL A 327 -4.40 -6.16 20.61
N VAL A 328 -3.45 -6.72 21.34
CA VAL A 328 -3.54 -6.91 22.80
C VAL A 328 -2.21 -6.61 23.46
N LYS A 329 -2.26 -6.28 24.75
CA LYS A 329 -1.06 -6.26 25.60
C LYS A 329 -0.63 -7.70 25.86
N LYS A 330 0.68 -7.96 25.87
CA LYS A 330 1.23 -9.25 26.33
C LYS A 330 0.98 -9.39 27.83
N ASP A 331 0.73 -10.62 28.26
CA ASP A 331 0.53 -10.98 29.66
C ASP A 331 1.83 -10.88 30.46
#